data_AF-A0A2V8MIB9-F1
#
_entry.id   AF-A0A2V8MIB9-F1
#
_cell.length_a   1.000
_cell.length_b   1.000
_cell.length_c   1.000
_cell.angle_alpha   90.00
_cell.angle_beta   90.00
_cell.angle_gamma   90.00
#
_symmetry.space_group_name_H-M   'P 1'
#
loop_
_entity.id
_entity.type
_entity.pdbx_description
1 polymer ?
#
loop_
_entity_poly.entity_id
_entity_poly.type
_entity_poly.pdbx_seq_one_letter_code
_entity_poly.pdbx_strand_id
1 'polypeptide(L)' 'MPRCAEEQQRQMLWRALDSLPAKERLAVILRDIDGLKTSEVAQILGSSETTVRSQVSRARVRMKEAIDQMMGGRS' A
#
# COMPACT_ATOMS: atom_id res chain seq x y z
N MET A 1 29.35 7.52 -0.26
CA MET A 1 28.44 7.23 0.86
C MET A 1 27.16 8.05 0.72
N PRO A 2 26.18 7.65 -0.10
CA PRO A 2 24.90 8.36 -0.18
C PRO A 2 23.80 7.60 0.57
N ARG A 3 22.94 8.36 1.27
CA ARG A 3 21.50 8.07 1.53
C ARG A 3 21.06 7.22 2.74
N CYS A 4 21.38 7.64 3.96
CA CYS A 4 20.61 7.18 5.14
C CYS A 4 19.10 7.50 5.02
N ALA A 5 18.74 8.66 4.45
CA ALA A 5 17.35 9.12 4.41
C ALA A 5 16.47 8.34 3.41
N GLU A 6 16.95 8.05 2.20
CA GLU A 6 16.17 7.28 1.22
C GLU A 6 15.99 5.82 1.66
N GLU A 7 17.02 5.21 2.25
CA GLU A 7 16.96 3.85 2.79
C GLU A 7 15.93 3.76 3.92
N GLN A 8 15.92 4.75 4.83
CA GLN A 8 14.92 4.84 5.90
C GLN A 8 13.50 5.03 5.35
N GLN A 9 13.31 5.90 4.37
CA GLN A 9 12.01 6.09 3.72
C GLN A 9 11.53 4.82 3.02
N ARG A 10 12.43 4.12 2.34
CA ARG A 10 12.14 2.83 1.70
C ARG A 10 11.75 1.77 2.73
N GLN A 11 12.48 1.66 3.84
CA GLN A 11 12.13 0.73 4.91
C GLN A 11 10.76 1.04 5.55
N MET A 12 10.44 2.32 5.77
CA MET A 12 9.12 2.72 6.28
C MET A 12 8.00 2.31 5.31
N LEU A 13 8.19 2.55 4.00
CA LEU A 13 7.21 2.13 2.99
C LEU A 13 7.03 0.60 2.97
N TRP A 14 8.13 -0.16 3.02
CA TRP A 14 8.06 -1.63 3.08
C TRP A 14 7.33 -2.13 4.32
N ARG A 15 7.59 -1.54 5.49
CA ARG A 15 6.87 -1.90 6.72
C ARG A 15 5.39 -1.53 6.66
N ALA A 16 5.05 -0.40 6.05
CA ALA A 16 3.66 0.01 5.84
C ALA A 16 2.93 -0.89 4.83
N LEU A 17 3.62 -1.45 3.85
CA LEU A 17 3.06 -2.47 2.94
C LEU A 17 2.89 -3.82 3.65
N ASP A 18 3.82 -4.20 4.52
CA ASP A 18 3.77 -5.48 5.24
C ASP A 18 2.66 -5.53 6.31
N SER A 19 2.25 -4.37 6.83
CA SER A 19 1.10 -4.27 7.73
C SER A 19 -0.25 -4.46 7.03
N LEU A 20 -0.28 -4.49 5.70
CA LEU A 20 -1.51 -4.66 4.94
C LEU A 20 -1.91 -6.14 4.77
N PRO A 21 -3.22 -6.44 4.82
CA PRO A 21 -3.74 -7.73 4.37
C PRO A 21 -3.29 -8.04 2.94
N ALA A 22 -2.98 -9.30 2.65
CA ALA A 22 -2.41 -9.72 1.36
C ALA A 22 -3.21 -9.21 0.14
N LYS A 23 -4.55 -9.24 0.21
CA LYS A 23 -5.42 -8.76 -0.89
C LYS A 23 -5.36 -7.25 -1.08
N GLU A 24 -5.23 -6.48 0.00
CA GLU A 24 -5.12 -5.01 -0.06
C GLU A 24 -3.75 -4.57 -0.57
N ARG A 25 -2.70 -5.24 -0.10
CA ARG A 25 -1.33 -5.06 -0.58
C ARG A 25 -1.23 -5.33 -2.08
N LEU A 26 -1.73 -6.47 -2.56
CA LEU A 26 -1.71 -6.78 -3.98
C LEU A 26 -2.51 -5.77 -4.81
N ALA A 27 -3.66 -5.33 -4.31
CA ALA A 27 -4.46 -4.31 -5.00
C ALA A 27 -3.73 -2.97 -5.13
N VAL A 28 -2.96 -2.54 -4.11
CA VAL A 28 -2.11 -1.34 -4.18
C VAL A 28 -0.96 -1.55 -5.14
N ILE A 29 -0.23 -2.66 -5.03
CA ILE A 29 0.94 -2.93 -5.89
C ILE A 29 0.52 -2.91 -7.36
N LEU A 30 -0.49 -3.70 -7.72
CA LEU A 30 -0.92 -3.82 -9.11
C LEU A 30 -1.43 -2.50 -9.68
N ARG A 31 -2.07 -1.66 -8.86
CA ARG A 31 -2.67 -0.40 -9.35
C ARG A 31 -1.73 0.80 -9.29
N ASP A 32 -1.02 0.97 -8.17
CA ASP A 32 -0.21 2.17 -7.89
C ASP A 32 1.26 1.98 -8.27
N ILE A 33 1.77 0.74 -8.30
CA ILE A 33 3.15 0.42 -8.69
C ILE A 33 3.21 -0.06 -10.15
N ASP A 34 2.42 -1.07 -10.50
CA ASP A 34 2.35 -1.58 -11.89
C ASP A 34 1.48 -0.70 -12.81
N GLY A 35 0.69 0.23 -12.26
CA GLY A 35 -0.13 1.16 -13.04
C GLY A 35 -1.33 0.52 -13.75
N LEU A 36 -1.73 -0.69 -13.36
CA LEU A 36 -2.85 -1.40 -13.98
C LEU A 36 -4.17 -0.72 -13.70
N LYS A 37 -5.12 -0.87 -14.63
CA LYS A 37 -6.49 -0.38 -14.43
C LYS A 37 -7.20 -1.21 -13.38
N THR A 38 -8.13 -0.58 -12.66
CA THR A 38 -8.96 -1.26 -11.65
C THR A 38 -9.62 -2.54 -12.19
N SER A 39 -10.05 -2.54 -13.44
CA SER A 39 -10.63 -3.70 -14.14
C SER A 39 -9.65 -4.87 -14.30
N GLU A 40 -8.40 -4.58 -14.65
CA GLU A 40 -7.34 -5.59 -14.81
C GLU A 40 -6.95 -6.17 -13.44
N VAL A 41 -6.81 -5.31 -12.43
CA VAL A 41 -6.56 -5.73 -11.04
C VAL A 41 -7.71 -6.61 -10.53
N ALA A 42 -8.95 -6.26 -10.84
CA ALA A 42 -10.13 -7.04 -10.46
C ALA A 42 -10.09 -8.45 -11.06
N GLN A 43 -9.72 -8.56 -12.34
CA GLN A 43 -9.53 -9.85 -13.01
C GLN A 43 -8.39 -10.68 -12.37
N ILE A 44 -7.23 -10.07 -12.12
CA ILE A 44 -6.08 -10.75 -11.51
C ILE A 44 -6.41 -11.25 -10.09
N LEU A 45 -7.12 -10.45 -9.30
CA LEU A 45 -7.49 -10.79 -7.92
C LEU A 45 -8.74 -11.66 -7.81
N GLY A 46 -9.41 -11.97 -8.93
CA GLY A 46 -10.68 -12.70 -8.94
C GLY A 46 -11.77 -12.01 -8.12
N SER A 47 -11.85 -10.68 -8.19
CA SER A 47 -12.77 -9.87 -7.40
C SER A 47 -13.45 -8.79 -8.25
N SER A 48 -14.43 -8.06 -7.70
CA SER A 48 -15.09 -6.98 -8.43
C SER A 48 -14.26 -5.70 -8.41
N GLU A 49 -14.41 -4.83 -9.41
CA GLU A 49 -13.75 -3.51 -9.41
C GLU A 49 -14.11 -2.66 -8.18
N THR A 50 -15.36 -2.76 -7.71
CA THR A 50 -15.80 -2.08 -6.49
C THR A 50 -15.04 -2.59 -5.27
N THR A 51 -14.80 -3.91 -5.20
CA THR A 51 -13.96 -4.52 -4.18
C THR A 51 -12.53 -3.99 -4.27
N VAL A 52 -11.93 -3.93 -5.46
CA VAL A 52 -10.58 -3.39 -5.65
C VAL A 52 -10.48 -1.93 -5.22
N ARG A 53 -11.42 -1.07 -5.63
CA ARG A 53 -11.48 0.34 -5.19
C ARG A 53 -11.51 0.45 -3.67
N SER A 54 -12.33 -0.38 -3.01
CA SER A 54 -12.45 -0.41 -1.55
C SER A 54 -11.18 -0.94 -0.87
N GLN A 55 -10.54 -1.96 -1.44
CA GLN A 55 -9.31 -2.56 -0.91
C GLN A 55 -8.19 -1.54 -0.94
N VAL A 56 -8.02 -0.83 -2.07
CA VAL A 56 -6.96 0.15 -2.14
C VAL A 56 -7.25 1.41 -1.33
N SER A 57 -8.51 1.84 -1.23
CA SER A 57 -8.85 2.94 -0.34
C SER A 57 -8.44 2.62 1.11
N ARG A 58 -8.82 1.43 1.60
CA ARG A 58 -8.45 0.93 2.93
C ARG A 58 -6.93 0.75 3.08
N ALA A 59 -6.28 0.22 2.07
CA ALA A 59 -4.83 0.05 2.07
C ALA A 59 -4.10 1.37 2.25
N ARG A 60 -4.51 2.43 1.55
CA ARG A 60 -3.90 3.76 1.68
C ARG A 60 -4.11 4.37 3.06
N VAL A 61 -5.30 4.20 3.64
CA VAL A 61 -5.57 4.65 5.01
C VAL A 61 -4.65 3.93 6.00
N ARG A 62 -4.57 2.60 5.92
CA ARG A 62 -3.69 1.80 6.79
C ARG A 62 -2.21 2.10 6.60
N MET A 63 -1.75 2.30 5.36
CA MET A 63 -0.38 2.70 5.10
C MET A 63 -0.08 4.07 5.73
N LYS A 64 -1.00 5.03 5.61
CA LYS A 64 -0.86 6.34 6.25
C LYS A 64 -0.78 6.21 7.76
N GLU A 65 -1.68 5.45 8.38
CA GLU A 65 -1.68 5.20 9.84
C GLU A 65 -0.38 4.51 10.29
N ALA A 66 0.10 3.52 9.55
CA ALA A 66 1.35 2.83 9.86
C ALA A 66 2.56 3.77 9.77
N ILE A 67 2.62 4.61 8.74
CA ILE A 67 3.68 5.60 8.58
C ILE A 67 3.61 6.65 9.69
N ASP A 68 2.41 7.13 10.03
CA ASP A 68 2.21 8.13 11.10
C ASP A 68 2.65 7.59 12.47
N GLN A 69 2.32 6.33 12.77
CA GLN A 69 2.82 5.64 13.97
C GLN A 69 4.35 5.52 13.98
N MET A 70 4.98 5.21 12.84
CA MET A 70 6.44 5.11 12.72
C MET A 70 7.14 6.47 12.84
N MET A 71 6.53 7.55 12.33
CA MET A 71 7.09 8.91 12.37
C MET A 71 6.88 9.61 13.73
N GLY A 72 6.27 8.94 14.71
CA GLY A 72 6.11 9.49 16.05
C GLY A 72 4.81 10.27 16.24
N GLY A 73 3.72 9.79 15.66
CA GLY A 73 2.35 10.17 16.03
C GLY A 73 2.11 9.94 17.52
N ARG A 74 2.45 10.96 18.31
CA ARG A 74 1.93 11.23 19.65
C ARG A 74 0.41 11.14 19.57
N SER A 75 -0.18 10.17 20.27
CA SER A 75 -1.61 10.24 20.64
C SER A 75 -1.89 11.50 21.43
#